data_AF-A0A822J0V7-F1
#
_entry.id   AF-A0A822J0V7-F1
#
_cell.length_a   1.000
_cell.length_b   1.000
_cell.length_c   1.000
_cell.angle_alpha   90.00
_cell.angle_beta   90.00
_cell.angle_gamma   90.00
#
_symmetry.space_group_name_H-M   'P 1'
#
loop_
_entity.id
_entity.type
_entity.pdbx_description
1 polymer ?
#
loop_
_entity_poly.entity_id
_entity_poly.type
_entity_poly.pdbx_seq_one_letter_code
_entity_poly.pdbx_strand_id
1 'polypeptide(L)' 'MAKIMHVQTVLMVEDIDALKAKTGETNTKDALAKAVAHYLECEYTQVKNMWTTKLENVVNKRTKEIYQEEN' A
#
# COMPACT_ATOMS: atom_id res chain seq x y z
N MET A 1 28.52 14.65 -9.37
CA MET A 1 27.32 15.49 -9.23
C MET A 1 26.11 14.64 -9.52
N ALA A 2 25.27 14.35 -8.53
CA ALA A 2 24.03 13.62 -8.78
C ALA A 2 23.06 14.53 -9.55
N LYS A 3 22.55 14.06 -10.70
CA LYS A 3 21.56 14.79 -11.49
C LYS A 3 20.22 14.68 -10.77
N ILE A 4 19.84 15.74 -10.04
CA ILE A 4 18.55 15.76 -9.33
C ILE A 4 17.44 15.93 -10.38
N MET A 5 16.54 14.96 -10.45
CA MET A 5 15.36 14.98 -11.32
C MET A 5 14.15 15.36 -10.48
N HIS A 6 13.49 16.47 -10.82
CA HIS A 6 12.24 16.88 -10.16
C HIS A 6 11.06 16.30 -10.94
N VAL A 7 10.20 15.53 -10.27
CA VAL A 7 8.99 14.96 -10.87
C VAL A 7 7.78 15.49 -10.11
N GLN A 8 6.77 15.96 -10.85
CA GLN A 8 5.50 16.39 -10.30
C GLN A 8 4.40 15.51 -10.85
N THR A 9 3.47 15.12 -9.98
CA THR A 9 2.26 14.39 -10.35
C THR A 9 1.06 15.07 -9.71
N VAL A 10 -0.06 15.09 -10.41
CA VAL A 10 -1.33 15.59 -9.89
C VAL A 10 -2.03 14.44 -9.19
N LEU A 11 -2.38 14.62 -7.92
CA LEU A 11 -3.17 13.67 -7.14
C LEU A 11 -4.56 14.27 -6.91
N MET A 12 -5.60 13.44 -7.02
CA MET A 12 -6.96 13.86 -6.71
C MET A 12 -7.11 14.12 -5.22
N VAL A 13 -7.97 15.08 -4.86
CA VAL A 13 -8.24 15.42 -3.45
C VAL A 13 -8.78 14.21 -2.69
N GLU A 14 -9.66 13.45 -3.33
CA GLU A 14 -10.25 12.22 -2.76
C GLU A 14 -9.18 11.18 -2.38
N ASP A 15 -8.16 11.02 -3.23
CA ASP A 15 -7.06 10.09 -2.97
C ASP A 15 -6.16 10.57 -1.82
N ILE A 16 -5.95 11.88 -1.72
CA ILE A 16 -5.19 12.49 -0.62
C ILE A 16 -5.94 12.32 0.71
N ASP A 17 -7.25 12.53 0.71
CA ASP A 17 -8.06 12.38 1.93
C ASP A 17 -8.17 10.92 2.35
N ALA A 18 -8.33 10.00 1.40
CA ALA A 18 -8.26 8.57 1.66
C ALA A 18 -6.87 8.15 2.18
N LEU A 19 -5.80 8.75 1.67
CA LEU A 19 -4.44 8.50 2.15
C LEU A 19 -4.27 8.97 3.59
N LYS A 20 -4.68 10.21 3.90
CA LYS A 20 -4.66 10.79 5.24
C LYS A 20 -5.41 9.92 6.25
N ALA A 21 -6.60 9.45 5.89
CA ALA A 21 -7.39 8.56 6.72
C ALA A 21 -6.67 7.22 6.99
N LYS A 22 -6.01 6.64 5.98
CA LYS A 22 -5.24 5.40 6.14
C LYS A 22 -3.97 5.58 6.97
N THR A 23 -3.31 6.73 6.84
CA THR A 23 -2.06 7.01 7.56
C THR A 23 -2.29 7.54 8.97
N GLY A 24 -3.51 8.03 9.26
CA GLY A 24 -3.86 8.73 10.50
C GLY A 24 -3.28 10.15 10.58
N GLU A 25 -2.88 10.73 9.45
CA GLU A 25 -2.18 12.02 9.41
C GLU A 25 -3.12 13.12 8.89
N THR A 26 -3.02 14.34 9.42
CA THR A 26 -3.83 15.48 8.95
C THR A 26 -3.19 16.20 7.76
N ASN A 27 -1.87 16.12 7.66
CA ASN A 27 -1.07 16.85 6.69
C ASN A 27 -0.75 15.99 5.47
N THR A 28 -0.89 16.55 4.28
CA THR A 28 -0.60 15.85 3.01
C THR A 28 0.86 15.42 2.92
N LYS A 29 1.79 16.27 3.39
CA LYS A 29 3.23 15.98 3.35
C LYS A 29 3.58 14.73 4.18
N ASP A 30 3.06 14.67 5.40
CA ASP A 30 3.38 13.60 6.35
C ASP A 30 2.71 12.29 5.92
N ALA A 31 1.45 12.36 5.46
CA ALA A 31 0.74 11.23 4.86
C ALA A 31 1.51 10.64 3.67
N LEU A 32 1.99 11.50 2.75
CA LEU A 32 2.73 11.06 1.58
C LEU A 32 4.10 10.50 1.93
N ALA A 33 4.83 11.13 2.86
CA ALA A 33 6.13 10.65 3.31
C ALA A 33 6.03 9.23 3.90
N LYS A 34 5.01 8.99 4.74
CA LYS A 34 4.74 7.68 5.34
C LYS A 34 4.35 6.64 4.30
N ALA A 35 3.55 7.03 3.31
CA ALA A 35 3.18 6.15 2.19
C ALA A 35 4.38 5.74 1.34
N VAL A 36 5.26 6.68 1.03
CA VAL A 36 6.49 6.43 0.25
C VAL A 36 7.46 5.57 1.06
N ALA A 37 7.67 5.87 2.34
CA ALA A 37 8.50 5.05 3.22
C ALA A 37 7.98 3.61 3.27
N HIS A 38 6.67 3.43 3.48
CA HIS A 38 6.04 2.12 3.46
C HIS A 38 6.24 1.41 2.11
N TYR A 39 6.07 2.10 0.98
CA TYR A 39 6.28 1.51 -0.34
C TYR A 39 7.72 1.01 -0.55
N LEU A 40 8.71 1.79 -0.09
CA LEU A 40 10.13 1.45 -0.21
C LEU A 40 10.54 0.27 0.69
N GLU A 41 9.93 0.15 1.87
CA GLU A 41 10.24 -0.91 2.85
C GLU A 41 9.38 -2.18 2.66
N CYS A 42 8.30 -2.10 1.88
CA CYS A 42 7.35 -3.18 1.74
C CYS A 42 7.95 -4.35 0.94
N GLU A 43 8.10 -5.51 1.58
CA GLU A 43 8.61 -6.75 0.96
C GLU A 43 7.78 -7.19 -0.25
N TYR A 44 6.52 -6.77 -0.33
CA TYR A 44 5.62 -7.09 -1.42
C TYR A 44 5.87 -6.25 -2.68
N THR A 45 6.44 -5.04 -2.59
CA THR A 45 6.64 -4.15 -3.75
C THR A 45 7.82 -4.57 -4.63
N GLN A 46 8.72 -5.42 -4.14
CA GLN A 46 9.85 -5.98 -4.89
C GLN A 46 9.47 -7.21 -5.74
N VAL A 47 8.23 -7.72 -5.59
CA VAL A 47 7.75 -8.88 -6.32
C VAL A 47 6.98 -8.43 -7.55
N LYS A 48 7.39 -8.87 -8.75
CA LYS A 48 6.69 -8.59 -10.03
C LYS A 48 5.18 -8.89 -10.01
N ASN A 49 4.75 -9.72 -9.07
CA ASN A 49 3.40 -10.27 -8.90
C ASN A 49 2.81 -9.93 -7.50
N MET A 50 3.11 -8.73 -6.98
CA MET A 50 2.68 -8.26 -5.66
C MET A 50 1.18 -8.49 -5.38
N TRP A 51 0.34 -8.15 -6.35
CA TRP A 51 -1.11 -8.18 -6.19
C TRP A 51 -1.67 -9.60 -6.19
N THR A 52 -1.10 -10.48 -7.02
CA THR A 52 -1.49 -11.89 -7.13
C THR A 52 -1.12 -12.66 -5.86
N THR A 53 0.09 -12.47 -5.32
CA THR A 53 0.50 -13.11 -4.07
C THR A 53 -0.35 -12.64 -2.87
N LYS A 54 -0.71 -11.35 -2.83
CA LYS A 54 -1.60 -10.83 -1.79
C LYS A 54 -3.01 -11.43 -1.88
N LEU A 55 -3.56 -11.53 -3.09
CA LEU A 55 -4.86 -12.17 -3.33
C LEU A 55 -4.86 -13.65 -2.94
N GLU A 56 -3.84 -14.41 -3.35
CA GLU A 56 -3.70 -15.83 -3.00
C GLU A 56 -3.69 -16.06 -1.49
N ASN A 57 -2.97 -15.23 -0.74
CA ASN A 57 -2.92 -15.33 0.72
C ASN A 57 -4.26 -15.00 1.39
N VAL A 58 -4.99 -14.01 0.88
CA VAL A 58 -6.34 -13.67 1.37
C VAL A 58 -7.33 -14.80 1.08
N VAL A 59 -7.30 -15.37 -0.12
CA VAL A 59 -8.15 -16.50 -0.51
C VAL A 59 -7.82 -17.72 0.35
N ASN A 60 -6.55 -18.08 0.48
CA ASN A 60 -6.11 -19.23 1.27
C ASN A 60 -6.47 -19.10 2.75
N LYS A 61 -6.42 -17.90 3.32
CA LYS A 61 -6.84 -17.65 4.70
C LYS A 61 -8.34 -17.87 4.89
N ARG A 62 -9.17 -17.30 4.00
CA ARG A 62 -10.63 -17.52 4.02
C ARG A 62 -11.01 -18.99 3.84
N THR A 63 -10.36 -19.69 2.91
CA THR A 63 -10.65 -21.11 2.69
C THR A 63 -10.33 -21.93 3.93
N LYS A 64 -9.18 -21.71 4.58
CA LYS A 64 -8.83 -22.41 5.82
C LYS A 64 -9.80 -22.14 6.98
N GLU A 65 -10.31 -20.91 7.08
CA GLU A 65 -11.33 -20.54 8.08
C GLU A 65 -12.65 -21.29 7.85
N ILE A 66 -13.11 -21.38 6.59
CA ILE A 66 -14.34 -22.12 6.23
C ILE A 66 -14.22 -23.62 6.56
N TYR A 67 -13.08 -24.26 6.27
CA TYR A 67 -12.87 -25.67 6.60
C TYR A 67 -12.73 -25.95 8.11
N GLN A 68 -12.43 -24.94 8.92
CA GLN A 68 -12.38 -25.05 10.39
C GLN A 68 -13.74 -24.84 11.05
N GLU A 69 -14.67 -24.12 10.42
CA GLU A 69 -16.05 -23.96 10.92
C GLU A 69 -16.94 -25.17 10.60
N GLU A 70 -16.58 -25.98 9.59
CA GLU A 70 -17.33 -27.19 9.18
C GLU A 70 -16.84 -28.51 9.84
N ASN A 71 -15.83 -28.48 10.73
CA ASN A 71 -15.37 -29.63 11.53
C ASN A 71 -15.59 -29.38 13.03
#